data_AF-A0A351HTM0-F1
#
_entry.id   AF-A0A351HTM0-F1
#
_cell.length_a   1.000
_cell.length_b   1.000
_cell.length_c   1.000
_cell.angle_alpha   90.00
_cell.angle_beta   90.00
_cell.angle_gamma   90.00
#
_symmetry.space_group_name_H-M   'P 1'
#
loop_
_entity.id
_entity.type
_entity.pdbx_description
1 polymer ?
#
loop_
_entity_poly.entity_id
_entity_poly.type
_entity_poly.pdbx_seq_one_letter_code
_entity_poly.pdbx_strand_id
1 'polypeptide(L)'
;MQTAVVKAINELLANKEPFLSTLQKNIDTIFNEESDNDTDELDSKLEELQIELLKQAKSKNDYDNVADEIYRLREMKQNSLVENAEREGKRQRIAEMTAFLNEQSHELEEYDEQLVRRLIEKVTIRDDRIEVEFKSGVKIEEMI
;
A
#
# COMPACT_ATOMS: atom_id res chain seq x y z
N MET A 1 28.37 -14.10 0.83
CA MET A 1 27.21 -13.21 0.58
C MET A 1 25.90 -13.98 0.56
N GLN A 2 25.70 -14.94 -0.36
CA GLN A 2 24.44 -15.72 -0.45
C GLN A 2 24.10 -16.43 0.87
N THR A 3 25.08 -17.02 1.55
CA THR A 3 24.88 -17.67 2.86
C THR A 3 24.35 -16.72 3.94
N ALA A 4 24.80 -15.46 3.97
CA ALA A 4 24.30 -14.48 4.94
C ALA A 4 22.86 -14.08 4.63
N VAL A 5 22.50 -13.97 3.35
CA VAL A 5 21.12 -13.70 2.92
C VAL A 5 20.20 -14.87 3.27
N VAL A 6 20.63 -16.12 3.04
CA VAL A 6 19.87 -17.32 3.42
C VAL A 6 19.66 -17.37 4.93
N LYS A 7 20.69 -17.10 5.74
CA LYS A 7 20.58 -17.03 7.20
C LYS A 7 19.59 -15.96 7.66
N ALA A 8 19.68 -14.74 7.12
CA ALA A 8 18.76 -13.67 7.46
C ALA A 8 17.30 -14.01 7.09
N ILE A 9 17.08 -14.67 5.96
CA ILE A 9 15.74 -15.14 5.58
C ILE A 9 15.25 -16.25 6.52
N ASN A 10 16.11 -17.20 6.90
CA ASN A 10 15.74 -18.26 7.84
C ASN A 10 15.43 -17.70 9.23
N GLU A 11 16.17 -16.70 9.70
CA GLU A 11 15.87 -16.00 10.95
C GLU A 11 14.51 -15.30 10.89
N LEU A 12 14.19 -14.64 9.76
CA LEU A 12 12.86 -14.07 9.53
C LEU A 12 11.78 -15.14 9.51
N LEU A 13 11.99 -16.27 8.82
CA LEU A 13 11.01 -17.35 8.73
C LEU A 13 10.78 -18.03 10.08
N ALA A 14 11.80 -18.10 10.94
CA ALA A 14 11.69 -18.61 12.30
C ALA A 14 10.86 -17.66 13.22
N ASN A 15 10.89 -16.35 12.94
CA ASN A 15 10.15 -15.36 13.72
C ASN A 15 9.47 -14.30 12.81
N LYS A 16 8.34 -14.68 12.22
CA LYS A 16 7.61 -13.87 11.21
C LYS A 16 6.85 -12.69 11.82
N GLU A 17 6.49 -12.76 13.09
CA GLU A 17 5.59 -11.80 13.74
C GLU A 17 6.10 -10.34 13.70
N PRO A 18 7.35 -10.03 14.06
CA PRO A 18 7.85 -8.64 14.00
C PRO A 18 7.88 -8.09 12.58
N PHE A 19 8.17 -8.96 11.60
CA PHE A 19 8.18 -8.60 10.19
C PHE A 19 6.78 -8.26 9.68
N LEU A 20 5.81 -9.16 9.92
CA LEU A 20 4.42 -8.97 9.49
C LEU A 20 3.79 -7.76 10.18
N SER A 21 4.04 -7.59 11.49
CA SER A 21 3.54 -6.45 12.25
C SER A 21 4.10 -5.12 11.74
N THR A 22 5.40 -5.04 11.46
CA THR A 22 6.03 -3.81 10.92
C THR A 22 5.50 -3.50 9.52
N LEU A 23 5.37 -4.53 8.67
CA LEU A 23 4.82 -4.38 7.33
C LEU A 23 3.38 -3.86 7.35
N GLN A 24 2.52 -4.42 8.22
CA GLN A 24 1.14 -3.95 8.42
C GLN A 24 1.12 -2.52 8.95
N LYS A 25 1.92 -2.21 9.98
CA LYS A 25 1.97 -0.88 10.60
C LYS A 25 2.41 0.21 9.64
N ASN A 26 3.44 -0.03 8.81
CA ASN A 26 3.90 0.94 7.82
C ASN A 26 2.80 1.31 6.83
N ILE A 27 1.89 0.38 6.61
CA ILE A 27 0.77 0.49 5.68
C ILE A 27 -0.40 1.19 6.37
N ASP A 28 -0.78 0.78 7.57
CA ASP A 28 -1.81 1.46 8.36
C ASP A 28 -1.45 2.93 8.64
N THR A 29 -0.16 3.25 8.81
CA THR A 29 0.30 4.62 9.00
C THR A 29 0.17 5.45 7.71
N ILE A 30 0.37 4.84 6.54
CA ILE A 30 0.17 5.49 5.23
C ILE A 30 -1.32 5.55 4.85
N PHE A 31 -2.17 4.68 5.40
CA PHE A 31 -3.56 4.48 4.97
C PHE A 31 -4.63 4.95 5.96
N ASN A 32 -4.29 5.28 7.20
CA ASN A 32 -5.24 5.85 8.16
C ASN A 32 -5.39 7.39 8.04
N GLU A 33 -4.67 8.03 7.12
CA GLU A 33 -4.93 9.42 6.74
C GLU A 33 -6.06 9.43 5.68
N GLU A 34 -7.29 9.55 6.17
CA GLU A 34 -8.51 9.90 5.43
C GLU A 34 -9.06 8.90 4.39
N SER A 35 -9.94 8.05 4.95
CA SER A 35 -11.24 7.63 4.43
C SER A 35 -11.26 6.66 3.23
N ASP A 36 -11.57 5.40 3.54
CA ASP A 36 -12.07 4.39 2.58
C ASP A 36 -13.54 4.66 2.17
N ASN A 37 -14.17 5.68 2.77
CA ASN A 37 -15.54 6.16 2.53
C ASN A 37 -15.42 7.66 2.19
N ASP A 38 -15.85 8.22 1.07
CA ASP A 38 -17.25 8.29 0.66
C ASP A 38 -17.33 8.74 -0.81
N THR A 39 -17.09 7.84 -1.76
CA THR A 39 -17.51 8.13 -3.15
C THR A 39 -19.03 8.14 -3.29
N ASP A 40 -19.74 7.44 -2.41
CA ASP A 40 -21.20 7.33 -2.43
C ASP A 40 -21.89 8.62 -1.98
N GLU A 41 -21.35 9.33 -0.98
CA GLU A 41 -21.84 10.66 -0.61
C GLU A 41 -21.54 11.70 -1.71
N LEU A 42 -20.34 11.62 -2.31
CA LEU A 42 -19.99 12.45 -3.48
C LEU A 42 -20.94 12.18 -4.66
N ASP A 43 -21.32 10.92 -4.90
CA ASP A 43 -22.25 10.55 -5.95
C ASP A 43 -23.66 11.04 -5.70
N SER A 44 -24.14 10.90 -4.47
CA SER A 44 -25.45 11.42 -4.05
C SER A 44 -25.51 12.95 -4.25
N LYS A 45 -24.46 13.67 -3.82
CA LYS A 45 -24.38 15.13 -3.95
C LYS A 45 -24.22 15.57 -5.42
N LEU A 46 -23.48 14.82 -6.23
CA LEU A 46 -23.37 15.06 -7.67
C LEU A 46 -24.72 14.87 -8.38
N GLU A 47 -25.51 13.86 -7.99
CA GLU A 47 -26.85 13.63 -8.54
C GLU A 47 -27.81 14.79 -8.21
N GLU A 48 -27.81 15.24 -6.95
CA GLU A 48 -28.60 16.39 -6.51
C GLU A 48 -28.28 17.67 -7.29
N LEU A 49 -26.99 18.00 -7.42
CA LEU A 49 -26.56 19.20 -8.14
C LEU A 49 -26.87 19.12 -9.64
N GLN A 50 -26.80 17.94 -10.26
CA GLN A 50 -27.21 17.76 -11.66
C GLN A 50 -28.71 17.99 -11.85
N ILE A 51 -29.54 17.53 -10.91
CA ILE A 51 -30.99 17.81 -10.92
C ILE A 51 -31.25 19.31 -10.75
N GLU A 52 -30.53 19.98 -9.86
CA GLU A 52 -30.64 21.42 -9.65
C GLU A 52 -30.24 22.21 -10.91
N LEU A 53 -29.12 21.85 -11.55
CA LEU A 53 -28.64 22.46 -12.78
C LEU A 53 -29.70 22.40 -13.89
N LEU A 54 -30.36 21.24 -14.06
CA LEU A 54 -31.45 21.08 -15.03
C LEU A 54 -32.65 21.97 -14.72
N LYS A 55 -32.98 22.19 -13.43
CA LYS A 55 -34.08 23.07 -13.03
C LYS A 55 -33.73 24.54 -13.31
N GLN A 56 -32.53 24.98 -12.93
CA GLN A 56 -32.08 26.36 -13.13
C GLN A 56 -31.97 26.72 -14.63
N ALA A 57 -31.43 25.81 -15.45
CA ALA A 57 -31.35 25.98 -16.90
C ALA A 57 -32.74 26.10 -17.55
N LYS A 58 -33.71 25.25 -17.14
CA LYS A 58 -35.11 25.35 -17.60
C LYS A 58 -35.77 26.67 -17.21
N SER A 59 -35.44 27.18 -16.02
CA SER A 59 -35.93 28.46 -15.52
C SER A 59 -35.19 29.68 -16.08
N LYS A 60 -34.15 29.50 -16.91
CA LYS A 60 -33.24 30.55 -17.40
C LYS A 60 -32.57 31.36 -16.29
N ASN A 61 -32.37 30.73 -15.13
CA ASN A 61 -31.61 31.32 -14.05
C ASN A 61 -30.11 31.15 -14.32
N ASP A 62 -29.29 32.00 -13.72
CA ASP A 62 -27.86 31.78 -13.63
C ASP A 62 -27.58 30.49 -12.83
N TYR A 63 -26.68 29.67 -13.34
CA TYR A 63 -26.34 28.35 -12.82
C TYR A 63 -24.83 28.11 -12.73
N ASP A 64 -24.01 29.13 -12.96
CA ASP A 64 -22.55 29.01 -13.01
C ASP A 64 -21.99 28.42 -11.70
N ASN A 65 -22.53 28.82 -10.54
CA ASN A 65 -22.13 28.28 -9.25
C ASN A 65 -22.41 26.77 -9.10
N VAL A 66 -23.52 26.28 -9.66
CA VAL A 66 -23.87 24.85 -9.62
C VAL A 66 -22.96 24.06 -10.56
N ALA A 67 -22.64 24.63 -11.73
CA ALA A 67 -21.71 24.02 -12.67
C ALA A 67 -20.30 23.91 -12.07
N ASP A 68 -19.81 24.97 -11.42
CA ASP A 68 -18.48 25.00 -10.79
C ASP A 68 -18.36 23.99 -9.65
N GLU A 69 -19.38 23.87 -8.79
CA GLU A 69 -19.39 22.88 -7.71
C GLU A 69 -19.43 21.45 -8.27
N ILE A 70 -20.16 21.19 -9.37
CA ILE A 70 -20.13 19.89 -10.06
C ILE A 70 -18.73 19.57 -10.58
N TYR A 71 -18.02 20.54 -11.17
CA TYR A 71 -16.65 20.32 -11.62
C TYR A 71 -15.72 19.99 -10.47
N ARG A 72 -15.79 20.76 -9.38
CA ARG A 72 -14.99 20.54 -8.18
C ARG A 72 -15.23 19.16 -7.57
N LEU A 73 -16.48 18.75 -7.41
CA LEU A 73 -16.81 17.44 -6.83
C LEU A 73 -16.36 16.27 -7.72
N ARG A 74 -16.38 16.44 -9.05
CA ARG A 74 -15.83 15.44 -9.97
C ARG A 74 -14.32 15.30 -9.85
N GLU A 75 -13.60 16.41 -9.71
CA GLU A 75 -12.16 16.40 -9.50
C GLU A 75 -11.81 15.71 -8.17
N MET A 76 -12.51 16.07 -7.09
CA MET A 76 -12.35 15.41 -5.79
C MET A 76 -12.60 13.90 -5.89
N LYS A 77 -13.69 13.48 -6.53
CA LYS A 77 -14.00 12.06 -6.73
C LYS A 77 -12.89 11.34 -7.49
N GLN A 78 -12.37 11.94 -8.57
CA GLN A 78 -11.31 11.33 -9.37
C GLN A 78 -10.03 11.16 -8.56
N ASN A 79 -9.65 12.14 -7.75
CA ASN A 79 -8.47 12.06 -6.89
C ASN A 79 -8.63 10.95 -5.85
N SER A 80 -9.78 10.87 -5.18
CA SER A 80 -10.08 9.80 -4.23
C SER A 80 -10.02 8.41 -4.87
N LEU A 81 -10.51 8.26 -6.11
CA LEU A 81 -10.43 6.98 -6.83
C LEU A 81 -9.00 6.57 -7.15
N VAL A 82 -8.15 7.52 -7.57
CA VAL A 82 -6.73 7.25 -7.85
C VAL A 82 -5.99 6.85 -6.58
N GLU A 83 -6.19 7.62 -5.50
CA GLU A 83 -5.61 7.30 -4.20
C GLU A 83 -6.08 5.93 -3.71
N ASN A 84 -7.38 5.62 -3.78
CA ASN A 84 -7.91 4.31 -3.40
C ASN A 84 -7.31 3.17 -4.22
N ALA A 85 -7.12 3.34 -5.52
CA ALA A 85 -6.49 2.32 -6.36
C ALA A 85 -5.02 2.06 -5.96
N GLU A 86 -4.26 3.11 -5.65
CA GLU A 86 -2.89 2.98 -5.16
C GLU A 86 -2.83 2.31 -3.77
N ARG A 87 -3.80 2.61 -2.90
CA ARG A 87 -3.97 1.96 -1.59
C ARG A 87 -4.26 0.47 -1.75
N GLU A 88 -5.21 0.11 -2.60
CA GLU A 88 -5.62 -1.28 -2.81
C GLU A 88 -4.47 -2.13 -3.37
N GLY A 89 -3.70 -1.60 -4.32
CA GLY A 89 -2.52 -2.30 -4.85
C GLY A 89 -1.46 -2.59 -3.78
N LYS A 90 -1.28 -1.68 -2.82
CA LYS A 90 -0.36 -1.89 -1.68
C LYS A 90 -0.94 -2.90 -0.68
N ARG A 91 -2.24 -2.86 -0.37
CA ARG A 91 -2.94 -3.86 0.47
C ARG A 91 -2.84 -5.27 -0.12
N GLN A 92 -3.10 -5.41 -1.42
CA GLN A 92 -2.98 -6.68 -2.13
C GLN A 92 -1.56 -7.25 -2.01
N ARG A 93 -0.53 -6.42 -2.17
CA ARG A 93 0.86 -6.86 -2.06
C ARG A 93 1.22 -7.41 -0.68
N ILE A 94 0.65 -6.85 0.40
CA ILE A 94 0.81 -7.40 1.76
C ILE A 94 0.11 -8.73 1.89
N ALA A 95 -1.13 -8.82 1.43
CA ALA A 95 -1.92 -10.04 1.54
C ALA A 95 -1.18 -11.20 0.85
N GLU A 96 -0.66 -10.94 -0.36
CA GLU A 96 0.17 -11.89 -1.10
C GLU A 96 1.47 -12.24 -0.37
N MET A 97 2.15 -11.28 0.26
CA MET A 97 3.41 -11.52 0.98
C MET A 97 3.17 -12.26 2.31
N THR A 98 2.10 -11.93 3.02
CA THR A 98 1.66 -12.61 4.25
C THR A 98 1.27 -14.05 3.97
N ALA A 99 0.45 -14.27 2.94
CA ALA A 99 0.06 -15.62 2.50
C ALA A 99 1.29 -16.45 2.13
N PHE A 100 2.18 -15.88 1.31
CA PHE A 100 3.42 -16.53 0.91
C PHE A 100 4.28 -16.92 2.12
N LEU A 101 4.51 -16.00 3.06
CA LEU A 101 5.31 -16.29 4.25
C LEU A 101 4.64 -17.34 5.15
N ASN A 102 3.31 -17.36 5.26
CA ASN A 102 2.60 -18.37 6.03
C ASN A 102 2.68 -19.76 5.40
N GLU A 103 2.73 -19.86 4.07
CA GLU A 103 2.95 -21.12 3.35
C GLU A 103 4.38 -21.67 3.53
N GLN A 104 5.37 -20.79 3.71
CA GLN A 104 6.75 -21.21 3.98
C GLN A 104 6.86 -21.82 5.37
N SER A 105 7.03 -23.14 5.46
CA SER A 105 7.15 -23.88 6.72
C SER A 105 8.55 -24.46 6.95
N HIS A 106 9.48 -24.28 6.02
CA HIS A 106 10.80 -24.90 6.05
C HIS A 106 11.91 -23.85 5.94
N GLU A 107 13.04 -24.12 6.61
CA GLU A 107 14.27 -23.36 6.41
C GLU A 107 14.73 -23.52 4.96
N LEU A 108 15.19 -22.43 4.36
CA LEU A 108 15.87 -22.48 3.09
C LEU A 108 17.23 -23.14 3.27
N GLU A 109 17.41 -24.26 2.58
CA GLU A 109 18.71 -24.92 2.45
C GLU A 109 19.60 -24.20 1.42
N GLU A 110 18.99 -23.58 0.40
CA GLU A 110 19.67 -22.94 -0.71
C GLU A 110 19.18 -21.52 -0.98
N TYR A 111 19.98 -20.76 -1.74
CA TYR A 111 19.64 -19.42 -2.16
C TYR A 111 18.54 -19.44 -3.23
N ASP A 112 17.39 -18.87 -2.92
CA ASP A 112 16.29 -18.65 -3.89
C ASP A 112 16.26 -17.18 -4.35
N GLU A 113 16.57 -16.95 -5.62
CA GLU A 113 16.61 -15.60 -6.20
C GLU A 113 15.22 -14.95 -6.26
N GLN A 114 14.16 -15.72 -6.51
CA GLN A 114 12.79 -15.18 -6.53
C GLN A 114 12.38 -14.71 -5.14
N LEU A 115 12.72 -15.51 -4.12
CA LEU A 115 12.46 -15.17 -2.73
C LEU A 115 13.21 -13.92 -2.29
N VAL A 116 14.50 -13.84 -2.61
CA VAL A 116 15.33 -12.68 -2.28
C VAL A 116 14.78 -11.41 -2.92
N ARG A 117 14.41 -11.46 -4.21
CA ARG A 117 13.78 -10.31 -4.89
C ARG A 117 12.44 -9.92 -4.26
N ARG A 118 11.72 -10.88 -3.68
CA ARG A 118 10.44 -10.64 -3.03
C ARG A 118 10.58 -10.00 -1.66
N LEU A 119 11.57 -10.41 -0.86
CA LEU A 119 11.71 -10.01 0.54
C LEU A 119 12.74 -8.92 0.82
N ILE A 120 13.83 -8.88 0.06
CA ILE A 120 14.98 -8.00 0.33
C ILE A 120 14.83 -6.68 -0.43
N GLU A 121 15.04 -5.58 0.28
CA GLU A 121 15.13 -4.23 -0.30
C GLU A 121 16.57 -3.93 -0.72
N LYS A 122 17.53 -4.12 0.19
CA LYS A 122 18.96 -3.97 -0.09
C LYS A 122 19.82 -4.76 0.88
N VAL A 123 21.06 -4.99 0.47
CA VAL A 123 22.11 -5.60 1.30
C VAL A 123 23.28 -4.62 1.38
N THR A 124 23.66 -4.25 2.60
CA THR A 124 24.79 -3.34 2.86
C THR A 124 25.94 -4.13 3.44
N ILE A 125 27.10 -4.09 2.79
CA ILE A 125 28.32 -4.78 3.24
C ILE A 125 29.21 -3.76 3.94
N ARG A 126 29.64 -4.07 5.16
CA ARG A 126 30.65 -3.34 5.95
C ARG A 126 31.85 -4.26 6.20
N ASP A 127 32.90 -3.71 6.81
CA ASP A 127 34.19 -4.41 6.97
C ASP A 127 34.08 -5.75 7.75
N ASP A 128 33.16 -5.83 8.73
CA ASP A 128 32.99 -6.98 9.62
C ASP A 128 31.55 -7.55 9.65
N ARG A 129 30.63 -6.98 8.86
CA ARG A 129 29.21 -7.34 8.92
C ARG A 129 28.45 -7.06 7.63
N ILE A 130 27.36 -7.79 7.46
CA ILE A 130 26.35 -7.61 6.42
C ILE A 130 25.05 -7.19 7.08
N GLU A 131 24.49 -6.08 6.64
CA GLU A 131 23.15 -5.64 7.04
C GLU A 131 22.19 -5.96 5.89
N VAL A 132 21.22 -6.83 6.16
CA VAL A 132 20.15 -7.21 5.24
C VAL A 132 18.90 -6.41 5.61
N GLU A 133 18.48 -5.50 4.73
CA GLU A 133 17.27 -4.71 4.90
C GLU A 133 16.14 -5.32 4.07
N PHE A 134 15.05 -5.68 4.75
CA PHE A 134 13.87 -6.23 4.12
C PHE A 134 12.92 -5.12 3.67
N LYS A 135 12.04 -5.44 2.71
CA LYS A 135 11.02 -4.49 2.21
C LYS A 135 10.01 -4.02 3.26
N SER A 136 9.92 -4.70 4.40
CA SER A 136 9.15 -4.24 5.56
C SER A 136 9.87 -3.16 6.36
N GLY A 137 11.15 -2.88 6.10
CA GLY A 137 12.02 -2.02 6.91
C GLY A 137 12.71 -2.74 8.07
N VAL A 138 12.46 -4.04 8.29
CA VAL A 138 13.23 -4.86 9.24
C VAL A 138 14.66 -5.00 8.76
N LYS A 139 15.62 -4.96 9.69
CA LYS A 139 17.04 -5.09 9.43
C LYS A 139 17.62 -6.22 10.26
N ILE A 140 18.39 -7.08 9.62
CA ILE A 140 19.15 -8.16 10.28
C ILE A 140 20.63 -7.95 9.99
N GLU A 141 21.45 -7.98 11.04
CA GLU A 141 22.90 -7.88 10.93
C GLU A 141 23.54 -9.27 11.10
N GLU A 142 24.38 -9.65 10.15
CA GLU A 142 25.14 -10.91 10.13
C GLU A 142 26.64 -10.59 10.18
N MET A 143 27.39 -11.22 11.09
CA MET A 143 28.85 -11.09 11.15
C MET A 143 29.50 -11.90 10.02
N ILE A 144 30.52 -11.32 9.36
CA ILE A 144 31.31 -11.97 8.29
C ILE A 144 32.53 -12.66 8.86
#